data_AF-A0AAT9LUI0-F1
#
_entry.id   AF-A0AAT9LUI0-F1
#
_cell.length_a   1.000
_cell.length_b   1.000
_cell.length_c   1.000
_cell.angle_alpha   90.00
_cell.angle_beta   90.00
_cell.angle_gamma   90.00
#
_symmetry.space_group_name_H-M   'P 1'
#
loop_
_entity.id
_entity.type
_entity.pdbx_description
1 polymer ?
#
loop_
_entity_poly.entity_id
_entity_poly.type
_entity_poly.pdbx_seq_one_letter_code
_entity_poly.pdbx_strand_id
1 'polypeptide(L)'
;MKEDLRRYLRDAREAILWKLDDLGERDIRRPLTPTGTNLLGLVKHLTTVELLYFGIVFDRHPENPVPWLRQGLEPNIDMWAADDESRDYIVGAYRAAIRHADATIEALDLDAPGTAVWWPEPKVTLHRVLAHVVAETQRHLGHADIVRELIDGAAGHSRGNDFLPPRDETGWRAHVARLEAVADRA
;
A
#
# COMPACT_ATOMS: atom_id res chain seq x y z
N MET A 1 -5.89 -21.33 -4.22
CA MET A 1 -4.71 -20.60 -4.73
C MET A 1 -5.07 -19.22 -5.30
N LYS A 2 -5.73 -19.08 -6.47
CA LYS A 2 -6.12 -17.74 -6.99
C LYS A 2 -7.00 -16.97 -6.00
N GLU A 3 -8.01 -17.63 -5.45
CA GLU A 3 -8.92 -17.02 -4.47
C GLU A 3 -8.22 -16.60 -3.17
N ASP A 4 -7.22 -17.35 -2.71
CA ASP A 4 -6.45 -17.01 -1.51
C ASP A 4 -5.64 -15.74 -1.73
N LEU A 5 -4.93 -15.64 -2.85
CA LEU A 5 -4.19 -14.42 -3.21
C LEU A 5 -5.11 -13.21 -3.38
N ARG A 6 -6.28 -13.39 -4.01
CA ARG A 6 -7.30 -12.33 -4.13
C ARG A 6 -7.81 -11.87 -2.78
N ARG A 7 -8.06 -12.79 -1.85
CA ARG A 7 -8.48 -12.46 -0.48
C ARG A 7 -7.41 -11.64 0.24
N TYR A 8 -6.16 -12.11 0.28
CA TYR A 8 -5.08 -11.37 0.92
C TYR A 8 -4.85 -9.99 0.31
N LEU A 9 -5.00 -9.85 -1.01
CA LEU A 9 -4.89 -8.55 -1.68
C LEU A 9 -6.05 -7.62 -1.31
N ARG A 10 -7.29 -8.13 -1.31
CA ARG A 10 -8.48 -7.36 -0.90
C ARG A 10 -8.35 -6.84 0.53
N ASP A 11 -7.96 -7.71 1.46
CA ASP A 11 -7.80 -7.35 2.88
C ASP A 11 -6.73 -6.27 3.04
N ALA A 12 -5.63 -6.38 2.30
CA ALA A 12 -4.57 -5.37 2.28
C ALA A 12 -5.03 -4.01 1.72
N ARG A 13 -5.79 -4.02 0.62
CA ARG A 13 -6.34 -2.81 -0.02
C ARG A 13 -7.29 -2.04 0.92
N GLU A 14 -8.10 -2.75 1.69
CA GLU A 14 -8.97 -2.10 2.68
C GLU A 14 -8.17 -1.64 3.90
N ALA A 15 -7.18 -2.41 4.35
CA ALA A 15 -6.33 -2.04 5.46
C ALA A 15 -5.57 -0.73 5.20
N ILE A 16 -5.04 -0.52 3.98
CA ILE A 16 -4.25 0.69 3.70
C ILE A 16 -5.14 1.94 3.69
N LEU A 17 -6.38 1.82 3.23
CA LEU A 17 -7.35 2.91 3.27
C LEU A 17 -7.75 3.26 4.70
N TRP A 18 -7.95 2.24 5.55
CA TRP A 18 -8.22 2.45 6.97
C TRP A 18 -7.10 3.25 7.67
N LYS A 19 -5.83 3.15 7.22
CA LYS A 19 -4.74 3.96 7.79
C LYS A 19 -4.93 5.47 7.61
N LEU A 20 -5.84 5.91 6.74
CA LEU A 20 -6.16 7.34 6.56
C LEU A 20 -7.32 7.82 7.44
N ASP A 21 -8.08 6.91 8.04
CA ASP A 21 -9.30 7.24 8.79
C ASP A 21 -8.98 8.10 10.01
N ASP A 22 -9.85 9.05 10.33
CA ASP A 22 -9.78 9.95 11.48
C ASP A 22 -8.54 10.87 11.54
N LEU A 23 -7.70 10.90 10.50
CA LEU A 23 -6.55 11.80 10.40
C LEU A 23 -6.86 13.06 9.59
N GLY A 24 -6.28 14.20 9.99
CA GLY A 24 -6.33 15.45 9.24
C GLY A 24 -5.38 15.47 8.02
N GLU A 25 -5.60 16.41 7.09
CA GLU A 25 -4.81 16.53 5.84
C GLU A 25 -3.30 16.62 6.08
N ARG A 26 -2.88 17.36 7.11
CA ARG A 26 -1.46 17.53 7.42
C ARG A 26 -0.81 16.21 7.81
N ASP A 27 -1.47 15.38 8.61
CA ASP A 27 -0.87 14.17 9.17
C ASP A 27 -0.71 13.07 8.13
N ILE A 28 -1.64 12.94 7.19
CA ILE A 28 -1.52 11.95 6.12
C ILE A 28 -0.49 12.33 5.06
N ARG A 29 -0.10 13.61 4.96
CA ARG A 29 0.85 14.14 3.95
C ARG A 29 2.26 14.35 4.46
N ARG A 30 2.43 14.60 5.76
CA ARG A 30 3.75 14.93 6.29
C ARG A 30 4.67 13.70 6.28
N PRO A 31 5.96 13.86 5.98
CA PRO A 31 6.92 12.77 6.05
C PRO A 31 7.20 12.39 7.51
N LEU A 32 7.26 11.08 7.80
CA LEU A 32 7.56 10.52 9.13
C LEU A 32 8.88 9.72 9.15
N THR A 33 9.57 9.63 8.01
CA THR A 33 10.85 8.95 7.88
C THR A 33 11.87 9.84 7.17
N PRO A 34 13.19 9.58 7.32
CA PRO A 34 14.22 10.31 6.58
C PRO A 34 14.11 10.22 5.06
N THR A 35 13.42 9.20 4.54
CA THR A 35 13.18 8.99 3.10
C THR A 35 11.86 9.58 2.61
N GLY A 36 11.11 10.27 3.48
CA GLY A 36 9.91 11.01 3.08
C GLY A 36 8.60 10.21 3.10
N THR A 37 8.58 8.99 3.67
CA THR A 37 7.36 8.15 3.70
C THR A 37 6.24 8.87 4.46
N ASN A 38 5.07 8.93 3.82
CA ASN A 38 3.82 9.50 4.35
C ASN A 38 2.62 8.62 3.91
N LEU A 39 1.50 8.69 4.63
CA LEU A 39 0.38 7.76 4.42
C LEU A 39 -0.34 7.94 3.08
N LEU A 40 -0.62 9.19 2.68
CA LEU A 40 -1.34 9.47 1.44
C LEU A 40 -0.50 9.11 0.21
N GLY A 41 0.81 9.33 0.30
CA GLY A 41 1.79 8.90 -0.69
C GLY A 41 1.84 7.39 -0.86
N LEU A 42 1.72 6.60 0.21
CA LEU A 42 1.63 5.14 0.11
C LEU A 42 0.38 4.69 -0.68
N VAL A 43 -0.77 5.34 -0.47
CA VAL A 43 -1.99 5.04 -1.25
C VAL A 43 -1.83 5.43 -2.72
N LYS A 44 -1.22 6.58 -2.99
CA LYS A 44 -0.91 7.03 -4.36
C LYS A 44 0.05 6.07 -5.07
N HIS A 45 1.08 5.60 -4.38
CA HIS A 45 2.02 4.63 -4.90
C HIS A 45 1.34 3.29 -5.21
N LEU A 46 0.52 2.78 -4.30
CA LEU A 46 -0.22 1.55 -4.54
C LEU A 46 -1.24 1.69 -5.68
N THR A 47 -1.71 2.90 -5.98
CA THR A 47 -2.48 3.15 -7.22
C THR A 47 -1.65 2.89 -8.47
N THR A 48 -0.40 3.34 -8.50
CA THR A 48 0.56 3.06 -9.59
C THR A 48 0.81 1.56 -9.73
N VAL A 49 1.04 0.86 -8.61
CA VAL A 49 1.27 -0.58 -8.56
C VAL A 49 0.12 -1.36 -9.22
N GLU A 50 -1.12 -1.08 -8.84
CA GLU A 50 -2.31 -1.73 -9.40
C GLU A 50 -2.41 -1.55 -10.92
N LEU A 51 -2.22 -0.32 -11.40
CA LEU A 51 -2.33 0.02 -12.83
C LEU A 51 -1.19 -0.54 -13.68
N LEU A 52 0.04 -0.54 -13.15
CA LEU A 52 1.19 -1.10 -13.85
C LEU A 52 1.05 -2.62 -13.99
N TYR A 53 0.81 -3.30 -12.87
CA TYR A 53 0.91 -4.76 -12.81
C TYR A 53 -0.33 -5.47 -13.34
N PHE A 54 -1.53 -4.95 -13.11
CA PHE A 54 -2.75 -5.57 -13.64
C PHE A 54 -3.28 -4.89 -14.90
N GLY A 55 -2.73 -3.74 -15.29
CA GLY A 55 -3.04 -3.09 -16.55
C GLY A 55 -1.94 -3.31 -17.58
N ILE A 56 -0.88 -2.52 -17.48
CA ILE A 56 0.18 -2.42 -18.50
C ILE A 56 0.87 -3.78 -18.76
N VAL A 57 1.19 -4.55 -17.73
CA VAL A 57 1.86 -5.87 -17.88
C VAL A 57 1.04 -6.85 -18.72
N PHE A 58 -0.29 -6.74 -18.72
CA PHE A 58 -1.20 -7.62 -19.45
C PHE A 58 -1.85 -6.96 -20.67
N ASP A 59 -1.32 -5.80 -21.12
CA ASP A 59 -1.87 -5.03 -22.25
C ASP A 59 -3.34 -4.62 -22.05
N ARG A 60 -3.73 -4.39 -20.79
CA ARG A 60 -5.08 -3.98 -20.38
C ARG A 60 -5.02 -2.56 -19.86
N HIS A 61 -4.83 -1.59 -20.75
CA HIS A 61 -4.65 -0.21 -20.32
C HIS A 61 -5.91 0.38 -19.65
N PRO A 62 -5.78 1.15 -18.54
CA PRO A 62 -6.91 1.85 -17.96
C PRO A 62 -7.41 2.95 -18.92
N GLU A 63 -8.72 3.13 -19.01
CA GLU A 63 -9.34 4.13 -19.90
C GLU A 63 -8.91 5.56 -19.54
N ASN A 64 -8.74 5.83 -18.25
CA ASN A 64 -8.32 7.13 -17.71
C ASN A 64 -7.12 6.93 -16.77
N PRO A 65 -5.88 6.91 -17.29
CA PRO A 65 -4.70 6.75 -16.45
C PRO A 65 -4.49 7.97 -15.56
N VAL A 66 -3.96 7.75 -14.36
CA VAL A 66 -3.58 8.82 -13.44
C VAL A 66 -2.40 9.63 -14.00
N PRO A 67 -2.32 10.95 -13.76
CA PRO A 67 -1.26 11.80 -14.33
C PRO A 67 0.16 11.37 -13.97
N TRP A 68 0.35 10.81 -12.76
CA TRP A 68 1.66 10.37 -12.26
C TRP A 68 2.13 9.02 -12.82
N LEU A 69 1.36 8.38 -13.70
CA LEU A 69 1.78 7.17 -14.43
C LEU A 69 2.60 7.50 -15.69
N ARG A 70 2.72 8.79 -16.05
CA ARG A 70 3.46 9.22 -17.24
C ARG A 70 4.96 8.98 -17.07
N GLN A 71 5.60 8.61 -18.18
CA GLN A 71 7.05 8.43 -18.25
C GLN A 71 7.78 9.79 -18.13
N GLY A 72 8.98 9.77 -17.54
CA GLY A 72 9.87 10.93 -17.45
C GLY A 72 9.49 11.95 -16.36
N LEU A 73 8.62 11.56 -15.42
CA LEU A 73 8.34 12.35 -14.22
C LEU A 73 9.47 12.22 -13.19
N GLU A 74 9.43 13.08 -12.17
CA GLU A 74 10.37 13.05 -11.06
C GLU A 74 10.37 11.66 -10.38
N PRO A 75 11.54 11.14 -9.97
CA PRO A 75 11.61 9.97 -9.12
C PRO A 75 10.68 10.12 -7.90
N ASN A 76 9.96 9.06 -7.54
CA ASN A 76 9.03 9.04 -6.40
C ASN A 76 7.83 10.00 -6.52
N ILE A 77 7.44 10.45 -7.73
CA ILE A 77 6.26 11.30 -7.94
C ILE A 77 4.95 10.72 -7.38
N ASP A 78 4.89 9.39 -7.23
CA ASP A 78 3.76 8.65 -6.67
C ASP A 78 3.90 8.37 -5.17
N MET A 79 4.97 8.80 -4.52
CA MET A 79 5.19 8.63 -3.07
C MET A 79 4.76 9.83 -2.23
N TRP A 80 4.15 10.84 -2.84
CA TRP A 80 3.61 12.03 -2.17
C TRP A 80 2.45 12.64 -2.97
N ALA A 81 1.60 13.39 -2.26
CA ALA A 81 0.46 14.08 -2.83
C ALA A 81 0.72 15.59 -2.92
N ALA A 82 0.55 16.18 -4.10
CA ALA A 82 0.66 17.61 -4.30
C ALA A 82 -0.45 18.40 -3.61
N ASP A 83 -0.25 19.71 -3.43
CA ASP A 83 -1.19 20.59 -2.73
C ASP A 83 -2.53 20.72 -3.46
N ASP A 84 -2.54 20.55 -4.79
CA ASP A 84 -3.72 20.48 -5.63
C ASP A 84 -4.35 19.07 -5.73
N GLU A 85 -3.66 18.03 -5.28
CA GLU A 85 -4.17 16.65 -5.25
C GLU A 85 -4.90 16.37 -3.92
N SER A 86 -6.23 16.46 -3.92
CA SER A 86 -7.03 16.15 -2.72
C SER A 86 -6.94 14.68 -2.27
N ARG A 87 -7.17 14.42 -0.98
CA ARG A 87 -7.33 13.06 -0.43
C ARG A 87 -8.36 12.24 -1.21
N ASP A 88 -9.54 12.83 -1.44
CA ASP A 88 -10.65 12.16 -2.12
C ASP A 88 -10.30 11.75 -3.54
N TYR A 89 -9.54 12.61 -4.25
CA TYR A 89 -9.05 12.28 -5.57
C TYR A 89 -8.10 11.08 -5.55
N ILE A 90 -7.12 11.04 -4.65
CA ILE A 90 -6.16 9.94 -4.56
C ILE A 90 -6.84 8.64 -4.12
N VAL A 91 -7.72 8.69 -3.11
CA VAL A 91 -8.49 7.51 -2.67
C VAL A 91 -9.43 7.03 -3.78
N GLY A 92 -10.07 7.96 -4.50
CA GLY A 92 -10.91 7.66 -5.66
C GLY A 92 -10.14 6.98 -6.78
N ALA A 93 -8.94 7.47 -7.09
CA ALA A 93 -8.02 6.90 -8.07
C ALA A 93 -7.57 5.48 -7.65
N TYR A 94 -7.23 5.29 -6.37
CA TYR A 94 -6.88 3.97 -5.85
C TYR A 94 -8.03 2.97 -5.98
N ARG A 95 -9.25 3.36 -5.60
CA ARG A 95 -10.45 2.51 -5.77
C ARG A 95 -10.75 2.21 -7.23
N ALA A 96 -10.49 3.15 -8.15
CA ALA A 96 -10.64 2.91 -9.58
C ALA A 96 -9.59 1.93 -10.10
N ALA A 97 -8.35 2.05 -9.67
CA ALA A 97 -7.28 1.12 -10.00
C ALA A 97 -7.56 -0.30 -9.47
N ILE A 98 -8.10 -0.42 -8.26
CA ILE A 98 -8.56 -1.71 -7.71
C ILE A 98 -9.63 -2.35 -8.61
N ARG A 99 -10.65 -1.59 -9.03
CA ARG A 99 -11.70 -2.14 -9.93
C ARG A 99 -11.12 -2.61 -11.26
N HIS A 100 -10.19 -1.85 -11.82
CA HIS A 100 -9.50 -2.22 -13.05
C HIS A 100 -8.66 -3.50 -12.86
N ALA A 101 -7.89 -3.58 -11.77
CA ALA A 101 -7.11 -4.74 -11.42
C ALA A 101 -7.97 -5.99 -11.21
N ASP A 102 -9.08 -5.87 -10.48
CA ASP A 102 -10.02 -6.96 -10.25
C ASP A 102 -10.61 -7.49 -11.56
N ALA A 103 -10.96 -6.60 -12.50
CA ALA A 103 -11.43 -7.01 -13.82
C ALA A 103 -10.36 -7.79 -14.61
N THR A 104 -9.08 -7.43 -14.51
CA THR A 104 -7.99 -8.21 -15.10
C THR A 104 -7.83 -9.57 -14.41
N ILE A 105 -7.81 -9.58 -13.07
CA ILE A 105 -7.66 -10.80 -12.29
C ILE A 105 -8.82 -11.76 -12.58
N GLU A 106 -10.04 -11.28 -12.78
CA GLU A 106 -11.20 -12.11 -13.13
C GLU A 106 -11.10 -12.68 -14.54
N ALA A 107 -10.69 -11.87 -15.52
CA ALA A 107 -10.69 -12.25 -16.93
C ALA A 107 -9.58 -13.24 -17.32
N LEU A 108 -8.48 -13.29 -16.58
CA LEU A 108 -7.28 -14.05 -16.95
C LEU A 108 -7.05 -15.28 -16.06
N ASP A 109 -6.59 -16.38 -16.64
CA ASP A 109 -6.11 -17.54 -15.88
C ASP A 109 -4.75 -17.27 -15.22
N LEU A 110 -4.39 -18.08 -14.22
CA LEU A 110 -3.16 -17.87 -13.44
C LEU A 110 -1.87 -17.99 -14.26
N ASP A 111 -1.89 -18.76 -15.34
CA ASP A 111 -0.78 -18.96 -16.27
C ASP A 111 -0.81 -17.97 -17.44
N ALA A 112 -1.81 -17.06 -17.51
CA ALA A 112 -1.90 -16.05 -18.54
C ALA A 112 -0.59 -15.23 -18.62
N PRO A 113 0.01 -15.09 -19.81
CA PRO A 113 1.29 -14.43 -19.96
C PRO A 113 1.18 -12.91 -19.84
N GLY A 114 2.18 -12.29 -19.25
CA GLY A 114 2.36 -10.84 -19.20
C GLY A 114 3.82 -10.45 -19.41
N THR A 115 4.07 -9.15 -19.63
CA THR A 115 5.42 -8.59 -19.81
C THR A 115 5.69 -7.42 -18.86
N ALA A 116 6.53 -7.65 -17.85
CA ALA A 116 7.02 -6.62 -16.93
C ALA A 116 8.45 -6.20 -17.34
N VAL A 117 8.58 -5.26 -18.27
CA VAL A 117 9.87 -4.88 -18.89
C VAL A 117 10.93 -4.37 -17.93
N TRP A 118 10.52 -3.93 -16.73
CA TRP A 118 11.41 -3.44 -15.67
C TRP A 118 11.94 -4.56 -14.76
N TRP A 119 11.51 -5.81 -14.95
CA TRP A 119 12.01 -6.95 -14.16
C TRP A 119 13.21 -7.63 -14.84
N PRO A 120 14.13 -8.24 -14.06
CA PRO A 120 15.22 -9.05 -14.62
C PRO A 120 14.73 -10.20 -15.51
N GLU A 121 13.57 -10.77 -15.19
CA GLU A 121 12.85 -11.74 -16.02
C GLU A 121 11.51 -11.12 -16.47
N PRO A 122 11.46 -10.49 -17.67
CA PRO A 122 10.30 -9.72 -18.08
C PRO A 122 9.06 -10.56 -18.36
N LYS A 123 9.22 -11.82 -18.78
CA LYS A 123 8.10 -12.73 -19.04
C LYS A 123 7.57 -13.25 -17.72
N VAL A 124 6.30 -12.93 -17.44
CA VAL A 124 5.64 -13.27 -16.19
C VAL A 124 4.30 -13.95 -16.46
N THR A 125 3.70 -14.49 -15.41
CA THR A 125 2.33 -14.98 -15.42
C THR A 125 1.47 -14.15 -14.46
N LEU A 126 0.14 -14.19 -14.62
CA LEU A 126 -0.78 -13.59 -13.66
C LEU A 126 -0.50 -14.06 -12.23
N HIS A 127 -0.17 -15.33 -12.03
CA HIS A 127 0.20 -15.84 -10.71
C HIS A 127 1.40 -15.10 -10.11
N ARG A 128 2.50 -14.96 -10.87
CA ARG A 128 3.70 -14.28 -10.39
C ARG A 128 3.42 -12.81 -10.07
N VAL A 129 2.64 -12.14 -10.91
CA VAL A 129 2.25 -10.74 -10.70
C VAL A 129 1.34 -10.60 -9.48
N LEU A 130 0.33 -11.44 -9.35
CA LEU A 130 -0.60 -11.40 -8.22
C LEU A 130 0.11 -11.64 -6.88
N ALA A 131 1.02 -12.61 -6.84
CA ALA A 131 1.87 -12.86 -5.67
C ALA A 131 2.78 -11.67 -5.34
N HIS A 132 3.34 -11.02 -6.38
CA HIS A 132 4.16 -9.83 -6.21
C HIS A 132 3.37 -8.66 -5.63
N VAL A 133 2.20 -8.33 -6.20
CA VAL A 133 1.39 -7.19 -5.74
C VAL A 133 0.85 -7.42 -4.32
N VAL A 134 0.53 -8.67 -3.94
CA VAL A 134 0.23 -9.01 -2.54
C VAL A 134 1.43 -8.67 -1.65
N ALA A 135 2.63 -9.14 -2.00
CA ALA A 135 3.83 -8.91 -1.19
C ALA A 135 4.20 -7.42 -1.12
N GLU A 136 4.05 -6.68 -2.21
CA GLU A 136 4.30 -5.24 -2.29
C GLU A 136 3.30 -4.46 -1.41
N THR A 137 2.01 -4.74 -1.55
CA THR A 137 0.97 -4.07 -0.75
C THR A 137 1.15 -4.36 0.74
N GLN A 138 1.43 -5.61 1.13
CA GLN A 138 1.69 -5.98 2.52
C GLN A 138 2.97 -5.34 3.07
N ARG A 139 4.02 -5.19 2.26
CA ARG A 139 5.23 -4.46 2.66
C ARG A 139 4.93 -2.99 2.94
N HIS A 140 4.15 -2.33 2.09
CA HIS A 140 3.75 -0.94 2.30
C HIS A 140 2.76 -0.77 3.45
N LEU A 141 1.94 -1.77 3.76
CA LEU A 141 1.14 -1.79 4.98
C LEU A 141 2.00 -1.79 6.23
N GLY A 142 3.06 -2.59 6.28
CA GLY A 142 4.00 -2.54 7.41
C GLY A 142 4.64 -1.15 7.59
N HIS A 143 4.93 -0.44 6.49
CA HIS A 143 5.35 0.96 6.58
C HIS A 143 4.23 1.87 7.12
N ALA A 144 3.01 1.69 6.63
CA ALA A 144 1.85 2.48 7.05
C ALA A 144 1.49 2.24 8.52
N ASP A 145 1.70 1.03 9.05
CA ASP A 145 1.51 0.69 10.46
C ASP A 145 2.39 1.57 11.36
N ILE A 146 3.69 1.59 11.08
CA ILE A 146 4.65 2.40 11.86
C ILE A 146 4.39 3.89 11.68
N VAL A 147 4.11 4.36 10.47
CA VAL A 147 3.80 5.77 10.23
C VAL A 147 2.53 6.19 10.97
N ARG A 148 1.49 5.35 10.98
CA ARG A 148 0.25 5.63 11.70
C ARG A 148 0.48 5.69 13.21
N GLU A 149 1.20 4.70 13.75
CA GLU A 149 1.54 4.67 15.18
C GLU A 149 2.31 5.93 15.61
N LEU A 150 3.21 6.45 14.77
CA LEU A 150 3.93 7.70 15.03
C LEU A 150 3.07 8.98 14.95
N ILE A 151 1.88 8.92 14.34
CA ILE A 151 0.98 10.06 14.20
C ILE A 151 0.08 10.18 15.42
N ASP A 152 -0.63 9.12 15.79
CA ASP A 152 -1.67 9.14 16.82
C ASP A 152 -1.63 7.93 17.77
N GLY A 153 -0.64 7.04 17.64
CA GLY A 153 -0.53 5.82 18.42
C GLY A 153 -1.50 4.71 17.99
N ALA A 154 -2.32 4.91 16.96
CA ALA A 154 -3.20 3.85 16.46
C ALA A 154 -2.36 2.78 15.75
N ALA A 155 -2.52 1.54 16.20
CA ALA A 155 -1.86 0.37 15.64
C ALA A 155 -2.90 -0.69 15.28
N GLY A 156 -2.54 -1.61 14.39
CA GLY A 156 -3.37 -2.77 14.11
C GLY A 156 -3.35 -3.26 12.68
N HIS A 157 -3.91 -4.44 12.46
CA HIS A 157 -3.93 -5.11 11.16
C HIS A 157 -5.10 -4.67 10.28
N SER A 158 -6.27 -4.48 10.88
CA SER A 158 -7.48 -4.04 10.19
C SER A 158 -8.43 -3.34 11.16
N ARG A 159 -9.50 -2.72 10.64
CA ARG A 159 -10.50 -2.05 11.48
C ARG A 159 -11.10 -3.03 12.50
N GLY A 160 -10.91 -2.73 13.79
CA GLY A 160 -11.41 -3.54 14.89
C GLY A 160 -10.58 -4.79 15.22
N ASN A 161 -9.42 -4.99 14.58
CA ASN A 161 -8.50 -6.07 14.89
C ASN A 161 -7.06 -5.57 14.86
N ASP A 162 -6.50 -5.37 16.06
CA ASP A 162 -5.14 -4.88 16.22
C ASP A 162 -4.09 -5.99 16.14
N PHE A 163 -4.45 -7.26 16.36
CA PHE A 163 -3.52 -8.37 16.62
C PHE A 163 -2.47 -8.04 17.70
N LEU A 164 -2.79 -7.16 18.64
CA LEU A 164 -1.90 -6.77 19.72
C LEU A 164 -2.27 -7.49 21.02
N PRO A 165 -1.28 -7.78 21.89
CA PRO A 165 -1.55 -8.25 23.24
C PRO A 165 -2.46 -7.27 23.99
N PRO A 166 -3.46 -7.75 24.76
CA PRO A 166 -4.35 -6.87 25.50
C PRO A 166 -3.57 -6.15 26.59
N ARG A 167 -3.27 -4.87 26.36
CA ARG A 167 -2.55 -3.97 27.27
C ARG A 167 -3.20 -2.60 27.23
N ASP A 168 -3.32 -1.97 28.40
CA ASP A 168 -3.65 -0.56 28.49
C ASP A 168 -2.39 0.30 28.25
N GLU A 169 -2.56 1.62 28.24
CA GLU A 169 -1.49 2.58 28.00
C GLU A 169 -0.33 2.44 29.00
N THR A 170 -0.63 2.17 30.26
CA THR A 170 0.38 1.96 31.31
C THR A 170 1.17 0.66 31.07
N GLY A 171 0.48 -0.42 30.69
CA GLY A 171 1.09 -1.68 30.33
C GLY A 171 1.99 -1.59 29.09
N TRP A 172 1.65 -0.73 28.12
CA TRP A 172 2.51 -0.44 26.97
C TRP A 172 3.75 0.36 27.37
N ARG A 173 3.60 1.46 28.13
CA ARG A 173 4.76 2.23 28.62
C ARG A 173 5.75 1.38 29.42
N ALA A 174 5.25 0.54 30.32
CA ALA A 174 6.09 -0.37 31.10
C ALA A 174 6.80 -1.39 30.20
N HIS A 175 6.11 -1.88 29.15
CA HIS A 175 6.72 -2.77 28.18
C HIS A 175 7.86 -2.11 27.41
N VAL A 176 7.63 -0.90 26.88
CA VAL A 176 8.63 -0.12 26.15
C VAL A 176 9.85 0.18 27.03
N ALA A 177 9.64 0.69 28.25
CA ALA A 177 10.74 0.97 29.18
C ALA A 177 11.58 -0.27 29.49
N ARG A 178 10.96 -1.45 29.59
CA ARG A 178 11.67 -2.72 29.76
C ARG A 178 12.49 -3.08 28.52
N LEU A 179 11.98 -2.84 27.31
CA LEU A 179 12.69 -3.11 26.05
C LEU A 179 13.91 -2.18 25.89
N GLU A 180 13.76 -0.89 26.20
CA GLU A 180 14.88 0.07 26.21
C GLU A 180 15.99 -0.39 27.17
N ALA A 181 15.63 -0.74 28.41
CA ALA A 181 16.60 -1.24 29.37
C ALA A 181 17.28 -2.55 28.93
N VAL A 182 16.63 -3.38 28.09
CA VAL A 182 17.28 -4.56 27.49
C VAL A 182 18.27 -4.14 26.41
N ALA A 183 17.91 -3.18 25.55
CA ALA A 183 18.79 -2.67 24.51
C ALA A 183 20.03 -1.97 25.09
N ASP A 184 19.87 -1.17 26.14
CA ASP A 184 20.98 -0.47 26.83
C ASP A 184 22.02 -1.41 27.47
N ARG A 185 21.65 -2.67 27.72
CA ARG A 185 22.52 -3.68 28.33
C ARG A 185 23.16 -4.63 27.32
N ALA A 186 22.77 -4.58 26.05
CA ALA A 186 23.28 -5.45 24.98
C ALA A 186 24.61 -4.92 24.42
#